data_AF-A0A7W7CSS4-F1
#
_entry.id   AF-A0A7W7CSS4-F1
#
_cell.length_a   1.000
_cell.length_b   1.000
_cell.length_c   1.000
_cell.angle_alpha   90.00
_cell.angle_beta   90.00
_cell.angle_gamma   90.00
#
_symmetry.space_group_name_H-M   'P 1'
#
loop_
_entity.id
_entity.type
_entity.pdbx_description
1 polymer ?
#
loop_
_entity_poly.entity_id
_entity_poly.type
_entity_poly.pdbx_seq_one_letter_code
_entity_poly.pdbx_strand_id
1 'polypeptide(L)'
;MDVLLVLGPDLVADRDLLTKLAGDTAWDLDAGLRVVGAATAADLAAHDGPAVVVPADPALMAAAPANTVFYDLTVAHPASPQHLHGRGVWGLAWAIRHAVFRLRHPAERVAYGEHAEQWADERLPARSGPGPAAGVAAAVAATVAAQSLTATAAAPDLPAGAMDAPSVAPVGILIHGGFWRSNWAADLMDALAVDLSARGWVSWNLEYRRPDRNGWAATTADLAAGVAGARQRHPGAPIVLFGHSAGGQLALRLAADDPDIALAVSLAGVLDLHEGQRRFLGEGAITTALGGGPADVPDVYAASDPMTRLPLASPALLVQGSGDSLDLIDINRRFAAASGVTLLEQPGDHFDVIAPASPIWAATMEAVVSRT
;
A
#
# COMPACT_ATOMS: atom_id res chain seq x y z
N MET A 1 -11.47 -10.09 18.66
CA MET A 1 -12.25 -8.85 18.43
C MET A 1 -13.25 -9.15 17.33
N ASP A 2 -14.42 -8.53 17.36
CA ASP A 2 -15.45 -8.75 16.34
C ASP A 2 -15.60 -7.50 15.47
N VAL A 3 -15.66 -7.67 14.15
CA VAL A 3 -16.05 -6.63 13.20
C VAL A 3 -17.56 -6.48 13.23
N LEU A 4 -18.07 -5.29 13.51
CA LEU A 4 -19.48 -4.96 13.36
C LEU A 4 -19.78 -4.52 11.93
N LEU A 5 -20.53 -5.32 11.18
CA LEU A 5 -21.02 -4.94 9.86
C LEU A 5 -22.49 -4.51 9.94
N VAL A 6 -22.77 -3.25 9.59
CA VAL A 6 -24.12 -2.71 9.52
C VAL A 6 -24.56 -2.71 8.05
N LEU A 7 -25.50 -3.59 7.70
CA LEU A 7 -26.13 -3.66 6.38
C LEU A 7 -27.47 -2.91 6.41
N GLY A 8 -27.41 -1.62 6.10
CA GLY A 8 -28.52 -0.67 6.18
C GLY A 8 -29.71 -0.98 5.25
N PRO A 9 -30.80 -0.22 5.40
CA PRO A 9 -32.03 -0.43 4.64
C PRO A 9 -31.91 -0.11 3.15
N ASP A 10 -31.04 0.84 2.76
CA ASP A 10 -30.88 1.30 1.38
C ASP A 10 -29.82 0.51 0.58
N LEU A 11 -29.45 -0.68 1.09
CA LEU A 11 -28.45 -1.52 0.45
C LEU A 11 -28.93 -2.05 -0.90
N VAL A 12 -28.20 -1.72 -1.96
CA VAL A 12 -28.45 -2.18 -3.34
C VAL A 12 -27.54 -3.36 -3.69
N ALA A 13 -27.54 -4.40 -2.85
CA ALA A 13 -26.77 -5.63 -3.08
C ALA A 13 -27.34 -6.80 -2.28
N ASP A 14 -26.98 -8.02 -2.69
CA ASP A 14 -27.35 -9.25 -2.00
C ASP A 14 -26.68 -9.32 -0.61
N ARG A 15 -27.48 -9.44 0.44
CA ARG A 15 -27.01 -9.44 1.83
C ARG A 15 -26.22 -10.69 2.19
N ASP A 16 -26.56 -11.83 1.62
CA ASP A 16 -25.87 -13.10 1.89
C ASP A 16 -24.47 -13.09 1.26
N LEU A 17 -24.36 -12.55 0.04
CA LEU A 17 -23.09 -12.32 -0.63
C LEU A 17 -22.17 -11.41 0.20
N LEU A 18 -22.66 -10.26 0.67
CA LEU A 18 -21.87 -9.34 1.48
C LEU A 18 -21.49 -9.95 2.83
N THR A 19 -22.40 -10.68 3.47
CA THR A 19 -22.13 -11.37 4.73
C THR A 19 -21.05 -12.43 4.55
N LYS A 20 -21.10 -13.22 3.46
CA LYS A 20 -20.07 -14.21 3.14
C LYS A 20 -18.72 -13.53 2.90
N LEU A 21 -18.68 -12.50 2.06
CA LEU A 21 -17.44 -11.77 1.76
C LEU A 21 -16.82 -11.16 3.03
N ALA A 22 -17.65 -10.57 3.88
CA ALA A 22 -17.22 -10.02 5.16
C ALA A 22 -16.72 -11.11 6.12
N GLY A 23 -17.36 -12.27 6.13
CA GLY A 23 -16.97 -13.41 6.96
C GLY A 23 -15.60 -13.95 6.55
N ASP A 24 -15.40 -14.18 5.26
CA ASP A 24 -14.11 -14.61 4.70
C ASP A 24 -13.01 -13.57 5.02
N THR A 25 -13.31 -12.27 4.84
CA THR A 25 -12.35 -11.20 5.14
C THR A 25 -12.02 -11.09 6.63
N ALA A 26 -13.01 -11.19 7.51
CA ALA A 26 -12.78 -11.12 8.95
C ALA A 26 -11.99 -12.34 9.44
N TRP A 27 -12.25 -13.52 8.89
CA TRP A 27 -11.50 -14.73 9.16
C TRP A 27 -10.02 -14.60 8.78
N ASP A 28 -9.73 -14.08 7.57
CA ASP A 28 -8.36 -13.82 7.11
C ASP A 28 -7.60 -12.85 8.03
N LEU A 29 -8.33 -11.99 8.73
CA LEU A 29 -7.80 -10.99 9.66
C LEU A 29 -7.78 -11.49 11.13
N ASP A 30 -8.07 -12.76 11.39
CA ASP A 30 -8.21 -13.31 12.75
C ASP A 30 -9.20 -12.47 13.60
N ALA A 31 -10.37 -12.20 13.04
CA ALA A 31 -11.45 -11.44 13.68
C ALA A 31 -12.80 -12.17 13.53
N GLY A 32 -13.69 -11.99 14.52
CA GLY A 32 -15.08 -12.42 14.39
C GLY A 32 -15.88 -11.43 13.53
N LEU A 33 -17.09 -11.82 13.12
CA LEU A 33 -18.02 -10.97 12.40
C LEU A 33 -19.38 -10.96 13.11
N ARG A 34 -19.92 -9.75 13.34
CA ARG A 34 -21.29 -9.53 13.78
C ARG A 34 -22.01 -8.67 12.76
N VAL A 35 -23.07 -9.20 12.15
CA VAL A 35 -23.87 -8.47 11.15
C VAL A 35 -25.19 -8.00 11.75
N VAL A 36 -25.54 -6.74 11.52
CA VAL A 36 -26.81 -6.13 11.93
C VAL A 36 -27.46 -5.35 10.78
N GLY A 37 -28.78 -5.22 10.81
CA GLY A 37 -29.53 -4.49 9.77
C GLY A 37 -29.62 -2.98 9.98
N ALA A 38 -29.25 -2.48 11.16
CA ALA A 38 -29.23 -1.07 11.53
C ALA A 38 -28.38 -0.87 12.79
N ALA A 39 -27.86 0.35 12.96
CA ALA A 39 -27.17 0.78 14.17
C ALA A 39 -27.39 2.28 14.38
N THR A 40 -27.44 2.71 15.63
CA THR A 40 -27.41 4.13 16.01
C THR A 40 -25.97 4.59 16.27
N ALA A 41 -25.74 5.90 16.37
CA ALA A 41 -24.45 6.43 16.78
C ALA A 41 -24.02 5.93 18.18
N ALA A 42 -24.99 5.70 19.08
CA ALA A 42 -24.74 5.13 20.40
C ALA A 42 -24.32 3.65 20.33
N ASP A 43 -24.95 2.86 19.45
CA ASP A 43 -24.56 1.46 19.23
C ASP A 43 -23.13 1.34 18.69
N LEU A 44 -22.76 2.24 17.75
CA LEU A 44 -21.40 2.30 17.19
C LEU A 44 -20.38 2.78 18.23
N ALA A 45 -20.70 3.82 19.01
CA ALA A 45 -19.82 4.32 20.07
C ALA A 45 -19.62 3.31 21.21
N ALA A 46 -20.58 2.44 21.48
CA ALA A 46 -20.49 1.38 22.47
C ALA A 46 -19.74 0.13 21.97
N HIS A 47 -19.38 0.07 20.69
CA HIS A 47 -18.64 -1.04 20.11
C HIS A 47 -17.13 -0.77 20.15
N ASP A 48 -16.41 -1.55 20.95
CA ASP A 48 -14.95 -1.42 21.09
C ASP A 48 -14.16 -1.93 19.86
N GLY A 49 -14.82 -2.68 18.96
CA GLY A 49 -14.23 -3.25 17.75
C GLY A 49 -14.34 -2.33 16.53
N PRO A 50 -13.83 -2.78 15.37
CA PRO A 50 -13.99 -2.04 14.12
C PRO A 50 -15.42 -2.20 13.60
N ALA A 51 -16.01 -1.12 13.10
CA ALA A 51 -17.31 -1.12 12.48
C ALA A 51 -17.25 -0.71 11.01
N VAL A 52 -18.07 -1.34 10.17
CA VAL A 52 -18.27 -0.97 8.77
C VAL A 52 -19.76 -0.77 8.52
N VAL A 53 -20.14 0.37 7.96
CA VAL A 53 -21.54 0.73 7.66
C VAL A 53 -21.74 0.80 6.15
N VAL A 54 -22.71 0.01 5.64
CA VAL A 54 -23.02 -0.12 4.20
C VAL A 54 -24.54 -0.10 3.96
N PRO A 55 -25.08 0.81 3.12
CA PRO A 55 -24.41 1.98 2.55
C PRO A 55 -24.03 3.00 3.64
N ALA A 56 -23.26 4.02 3.29
CA ALA A 56 -22.91 5.08 4.22
C ALA A 56 -24.17 5.85 4.67
N ASP A 57 -24.31 6.07 5.99
CA ASP A 57 -25.42 6.83 6.57
C ASP A 57 -24.93 8.26 6.92
N PRO A 58 -25.47 9.31 6.29
CA PRO A 58 -25.02 10.69 6.53
C PRO A 58 -25.14 11.17 7.98
N ALA A 59 -26.15 10.70 8.72
CA ALA A 59 -26.34 11.08 10.12
C ALA A 59 -25.30 10.40 11.01
N LEU A 60 -24.96 9.14 10.74
CA LEU A 60 -23.88 8.43 11.43
C LEU A 60 -22.50 9.01 11.05
N MET A 61 -22.29 9.36 9.79
CA MET A 61 -21.06 10.03 9.35
C MET A 61 -20.85 11.36 10.05
N ALA A 62 -21.90 12.18 10.18
CA ALA A 62 -21.84 13.45 10.89
C ALA A 62 -21.51 13.29 12.39
N ALA A 63 -21.92 12.17 12.99
CA ALA A 63 -21.59 11.84 14.37
C ALA A 63 -20.13 11.36 14.54
N ALA A 64 -19.44 11.01 13.45
CA ALA A 64 -18.05 10.55 13.40
C ALA A 64 -17.69 9.52 14.50
N PRO A 65 -18.44 8.39 14.61
CA PRO A 65 -18.16 7.38 15.62
C PRO A 65 -16.74 6.82 15.46
N ALA A 66 -16.10 6.56 16.59
CA ALA A 66 -14.78 5.96 16.60
C ALA A 66 -14.78 4.59 15.90
N ASN A 67 -13.61 4.19 15.37
CA ASN A 67 -13.38 2.87 14.77
C ASN A 67 -14.35 2.48 13.65
N THR A 68 -15.03 3.45 13.05
CA THR A 68 -16.06 3.21 12.03
C THR A 68 -15.56 3.64 10.66
N VAL A 69 -15.76 2.77 9.68
CA VAL A 69 -15.56 3.03 8.25
C VAL A 69 -16.92 2.98 7.57
N PHE A 70 -17.21 3.98 6.76
CA PHE A 70 -18.39 4.05 5.93
C PHE A 70 -18.04 3.57 4.52
N TYR A 71 -18.90 2.75 3.94
CA TYR A 71 -18.66 2.21 2.61
C TYR A 71 -19.90 2.27 1.72
N ASP A 72 -19.78 2.99 0.62
CA ASP A 72 -20.75 2.96 -0.47
C ASP A 72 -20.28 2.05 -1.62
N LEU A 73 -21.12 1.09 -2.01
CA LEU A 73 -20.80 0.17 -3.11
C LEU A 73 -20.61 0.93 -4.44
N THR A 74 -21.38 1.99 -4.62
CA THR A 74 -21.37 2.88 -5.79
C THR A 74 -20.57 4.15 -5.52
N VAL A 75 -20.29 4.93 -6.56
CA VAL A 75 -19.62 6.23 -6.39
C VAL A 75 -20.55 7.15 -5.59
N ALA A 76 -20.02 7.74 -4.52
CA ALA A 76 -20.73 8.67 -3.64
C ALA A 76 -19.80 9.83 -3.25
N HIS A 77 -20.37 10.99 -2.96
CA HIS A 77 -19.65 12.21 -2.61
C HIS A 77 -20.36 12.97 -1.48
N PRO A 78 -19.61 13.66 -0.59
CA PRO A 78 -18.15 13.76 -0.56
C PRO A 78 -17.46 12.54 0.08
N ALA A 79 -16.27 12.21 -0.43
CA ALA A 79 -15.39 11.22 0.18
C ALA A 79 -14.69 11.83 1.40
N SER A 80 -14.42 11.01 2.41
CA SER A 80 -13.59 11.36 3.57
C SER A 80 -12.61 10.23 3.82
N PRO A 81 -11.56 10.41 4.62
CA PRO A 81 -10.64 9.31 4.94
C PRO A 81 -11.31 8.11 5.64
N GLN A 82 -12.52 8.29 6.16
CA GLN A 82 -13.32 7.23 6.78
C GLN A 82 -14.45 6.74 5.86
N HIS A 83 -14.57 7.30 4.66
CA HIS A 83 -15.61 7.00 3.68
C HIS A 83 -14.97 6.47 2.40
N LEU A 84 -15.01 5.15 2.25
CA LEU A 84 -14.64 4.47 1.01
C LEU A 84 -15.88 4.39 0.11
N HIS A 85 -15.71 4.43 -1.21
CA HIS A 85 -16.85 4.36 -2.12
C HIS A 85 -16.49 3.82 -3.50
N GLY A 86 -17.49 3.38 -4.26
CA GLY A 86 -17.37 3.16 -5.71
C GLY A 86 -16.41 2.05 -6.14
N ARG A 87 -16.18 1.05 -5.27
CA ARG A 87 -15.36 -0.14 -5.56
C ARG A 87 -16.21 -1.41 -5.71
N GLY A 88 -17.54 -1.28 -5.80
CA GLY A 88 -18.48 -2.38 -5.95
C GLY A 88 -18.55 -3.29 -4.72
N VAL A 89 -19.08 -4.51 -4.86
CA VAL A 89 -19.20 -5.44 -3.73
C VAL A 89 -17.86 -5.79 -3.09
N TRP A 90 -16.81 -5.93 -3.92
CA TRP A 90 -15.47 -6.31 -3.46
C TRP A 90 -14.78 -5.26 -2.60
N GLY A 91 -15.15 -3.98 -2.73
CA GLY A 91 -14.63 -2.92 -1.86
C GLY A 91 -14.99 -3.08 -0.39
N LEU A 92 -16.01 -3.90 -0.05
CA LEU A 92 -16.33 -4.21 1.34
C LEU A 92 -15.14 -4.86 2.06
N ALA A 93 -14.41 -5.74 1.37
CA ALA A 93 -13.24 -6.38 1.94
C ALA A 93 -12.14 -5.36 2.28
N TRP A 94 -12.00 -4.31 1.46
CA TRP A 94 -11.08 -3.20 1.73
C TRP A 94 -11.54 -2.34 2.91
N ALA A 95 -12.83 -2.03 3.00
CA ALA A 95 -13.39 -1.30 4.14
C ALA A 95 -13.18 -2.03 5.48
N ILE A 96 -13.38 -3.35 5.50
CA ILE A 96 -13.13 -4.18 6.67
C ILE A 96 -11.64 -4.19 7.02
N ARG A 97 -10.76 -4.44 6.05
CA ARG A 97 -9.31 -4.40 6.24
C ARG A 97 -8.86 -3.06 6.82
N HIS A 98 -9.33 -1.96 6.22
CA HIS A 98 -9.01 -0.61 6.68
C HIS A 98 -9.45 -0.37 8.13
N ALA A 99 -10.69 -0.73 8.48
CA ALA A 99 -11.21 -0.58 9.84
C ALA A 99 -10.39 -1.40 10.86
N VAL A 100 -10.06 -2.65 10.51
CA VAL A 100 -9.27 -3.56 11.34
C VAL A 100 -7.84 -3.04 11.53
N PHE A 101 -7.15 -2.66 10.46
CA PHE A 101 -5.76 -2.18 10.53
C PHE A 101 -5.65 -0.88 11.29
N ARG A 102 -6.56 0.08 11.10
CA ARG A 102 -6.55 1.34 11.86
C ARG A 102 -6.75 1.13 13.35
N LEU A 103 -7.59 0.18 13.75
CA LEU A 103 -7.83 -0.13 15.15
C LEU A 103 -6.64 -0.86 15.79
N ARG A 104 -6.13 -1.92 15.14
CA ARG A 104 -5.05 -2.76 15.69
C ARG A 104 -3.68 -2.08 15.64
N HIS A 105 -3.46 -1.27 14.62
CA HIS A 105 -2.18 -0.66 14.30
C HIS A 105 -2.37 0.84 14.03
N PRO A 106 -2.68 1.62 15.08
CA PRO A 106 -2.91 3.04 14.95
C PRO A 106 -1.68 3.74 14.37
N ALA A 107 -1.93 4.75 13.55
CA ALA A 107 -0.92 5.61 12.95
C ALA A 107 -1.10 7.05 13.41
N GLU A 108 -0.02 7.82 13.43
CA GLU A 108 -0.10 9.27 13.53
C GLU A 108 -0.40 9.84 12.15
N ARG A 109 -1.52 10.54 12.00
CA ARG A 109 -1.80 11.26 10.76
C ARG A 109 -1.02 12.57 10.74
N VAL A 110 -0.12 12.70 9.78
CA VAL A 110 0.71 13.89 9.59
C VAL A 110 0.28 14.61 8.32
N ALA A 111 -0.15 15.87 8.46
CA ALA A 111 -0.40 16.71 7.31
C ALA A 111 0.92 17.22 6.71
N TYR A 112 1.05 17.17 5.39
CA TYR A 112 2.17 17.78 4.65
C TYR A 112 1.71 18.98 3.80
N GLY A 113 0.41 19.32 3.83
CA GLY A 113 -0.18 20.46 3.15
C GLY A 113 -1.54 20.82 3.73
N GLU A 114 -2.22 21.81 3.14
CA GLU A 114 -3.49 22.37 3.64
C GLU A 114 -4.72 21.59 3.15
N HIS A 115 -4.61 20.84 2.05
CA HIS A 115 -5.73 20.10 1.48
C HIS A 115 -6.07 18.86 2.32
N ALA A 116 -7.34 18.46 2.34
CA ALA A 116 -7.83 17.30 3.11
C ALA A 116 -7.25 15.94 2.66
N GLU A 117 -6.62 15.89 1.48
CA GLU A 117 -5.91 14.72 0.91
C GLU A 117 -4.38 14.85 1.02
N GLN A 118 -3.86 15.92 1.63
CA GLN A 118 -2.42 16.15 1.81
C GLN A 118 -1.94 15.66 3.19
N TRP A 119 -2.04 14.35 3.41
CA TRP A 119 -1.61 13.70 4.65
C TRP A 119 -0.92 12.36 4.41
N ALA A 120 -0.16 11.91 5.40
CA ALA A 120 0.35 10.55 5.47
C ALA A 120 0.04 9.95 6.84
N ASP A 121 -0.25 8.65 6.87
CA ASP A 121 -0.35 7.90 8.12
C ASP A 121 1.04 7.32 8.46
N GLU A 122 1.66 7.86 9.50
CA GLU A 122 2.97 7.45 10.00
C GLU A 122 2.85 6.33 11.03
N ARG A 123 3.70 5.31 10.88
CA ARG A 123 3.95 4.31 11.92
C ARG A 123 5.44 4.22 12.17
N LEU A 124 5.83 4.45 13.42
CA LEU A 124 7.22 4.26 13.85
C LEU A 124 7.56 2.76 13.93
N PRO A 125 8.86 2.41 13.88
CA PRO A 125 9.32 1.05 14.11
C PRO A 125 8.68 0.45 15.37
N ALA A 126 8.08 -0.74 15.27
CA ALA A 126 7.63 -1.45 16.44
C ALA A 126 8.83 -1.66 17.38
N ARG A 127 8.71 -1.25 18.66
CA ARG A 127 9.77 -1.50 19.64
C ARG A 127 10.08 -2.99 19.63
N SER A 128 11.35 -3.34 19.48
CA SER A 128 11.85 -4.71 19.43
C SER A 128 11.54 -5.46 20.74
N GLY A 129 10.33 -6.01 20.83
CA GLY A 129 10.06 -7.26 21.53
C GLY A 129 10.47 -8.42 20.62
N PRO A 130 10.74 -9.62 21.16
CA PRO A 130 11.14 -10.76 20.34
C PRO A 130 10.01 -11.07 19.35
N GLY A 131 10.23 -10.79 18.06
CA GLY A 131 9.24 -11.03 17.02
C GLY A 131 8.90 -12.53 16.91
N PRO A 132 7.71 -12.88 16.37
CA PRO A 132 7.28 -14.28 16.23
C PRO A 132 8.24 -15.12 15.38
N ALA A 133 9.03 -14.51 14.48
CA ALA A 133 10.07 -15.19 13.73
C ALA A 133 11.28 -15.63 14.59
N ALA A 134 11.61 -14.89 15.65
CA ALA A 134 12.70 -15.25 16.57
C ALA A 134 12.30 -16.42 17.49
N GLY A 135 11.02 -16.52 17.86
CA GLY A 135 10.49 -17.64 18.64
C GLY A 135 10.48 -18.96 17.85
N VAL A 136 10.18 -18.91 16.55
CA VAL A 136 10.22 -20.10 15.68
C VAL A 136 11.66 -20.50 15.37
N ALA A 137 12.57 -19.55 15.11
CA ALA A 137 14.00 -19.85 14.92
C ALA A 137 14.65 -20.43 16.19
N ALA A 138 14.33 -19.90 17.38
CA ALA A 138 14.82 -20.43 18.64
C ALA A 138 14.23 -21.81 18.98
N ALA A 139 12.95 -22.06 18.67
CA ALA A 139 12.31 -23.36 18.85
C ALA A 139 12.83 -24.42 17.86
N VAL A 140 13.10 -24.03 16.61
CA VAL A 140 13.70 -24.89 15.59
C VAL A 140 15.16 -25.17 15.92
N ALA A 141 15.94 -24.17 16.38
CA ALA A 141 17.32 -24.37 16.84
C ALA A 141 17.39 -25.29 18.08
N ALA A 142 16.46 -25.15 19.03
CA ALA A 142 16.37 -26.05 20.19
C ALA A 142 15.95 -27.48 19.80
N THR A 143 15.09 -27.63 18.78
CA THR A 143 14.65 -28.94 18.26
C THR A 143 15.75 -29.63 17.44
N VAL A 144 16.55 -28.88 16.69
CA VAL A 144 17.70 -29.40 15.92
C VAL A 144 18.88 -29.73 16.84
N ALA A 145 19.12 -28.95 17.88
CA ALA A 145 20.14 -29.23 18.89
C ALA A 145 19.82 -30.50 19.73
N ALA A 146 18.54 -30.81 19.93
CA ALA A 146 18.12 -32.04 20.62
C ALA A 146 18.23 -33.31 19.76
N GLN A 147 18.41 -33.18 18.44
CA GLN A 147 18.42 -34.32 17.49
C GLN A 147 19.79 -34.63 16.88
N SER A 148 20.86 -33.92 17.24
CA SER A 148 22.22 -34.18 16.70
C SER A 148 23.24 -34.41 17.82
N LEU A 149 23.19 -35.59 18.44
CA LEU A 149 24.36 -36.20 19.07
C LEU A 149 25.07 -37.07 18.03
N THR A 150 26.12 -36.52 17.42
CA THR A 150 27.41 -37.14 17.07
C THR A 150 28.03 -36.45 15.86
N ALA A 151 29.10 -35.68 16.09
CA ALA A 151 30.36 -35.67 15.33
C ALA A 151 31.06 -34.32 15.53
N THR A 152 32.17 -34.36 16.27
CA THR A 152 33.13 -33.27 16.42
C THR A 152 33.90 -33.03 15.13
N ALA A 153 33.81 -31.83 14.56
CA ALA A 153 34.81 -31.25 13.67
C ALA A 153 34.87 -29.73 13.90
N ALA A 154 36.08 -29.20 14.03
CA ALA A 154 36.37 -27.82 14.38
C ALA A 154 35.86 -26.82 13.33
N ALA A 155 35.19 -25.76 13.79
CA ALA A 155 34.81 -24.61 12.97
C ALA A 155 36.01 -23.67 12.74
N PRO A 156 36.18 -23.08 11.56
CA PRO A 156 37.07 -21.95 11.37
C PRO A 156 36.41 -20.67 11.90
N ASP A 157 37.20 -19.82 12.57
CA ASP A 157 36.82 -18.48 13.03
C ASP A 157 36.28 -17.63 11.87
N LEU A 158 35.03 -17.18 11.98
CA LEU A 158 34.50 -16.07 11.20
C LEU A 158 34.56 -14.80 12.06
N PRO A 159 35.09 -13.68 11.55
CA PRO A 159 35.22 -12.47 12.34
C PRO A 159 33.83 -11.91 12.67
N ALA A 160 33.63 -11.62 13.96
CA ALA A 160 32.50 -10.86 14.46
C ALA A 160 32.60 -9.40 13.96
N GLY A 161 32.14 -9.16 12.74
CA GLY A 161 31.76 -7.83 12.27
C GLY A 161 30.27 -7.66 12.50
N ALA A 162 29.88 -7.23 13.69
CA ALA A 162 28.59 -6.58 13.85
C ALA A 162 28.65 -5.33 12.94
N MET A 163 28.01 -5.40 11.77
CA MET A 163 27.76 -4.19 11.01
C MET A 163 26.87 -3.32 11.89
N ASP A 164 27.36 -2.13 12.24
CA ASP A 164 26.57 -1.12 12.94
C ASP A 164 25.24 -0.97 12.19
N ALA A 165 24.14 -1.35 12.84
CA ALA A 165 22.82 -1.06 12.30
C ALA A 165 22.74 0.45 12.06
N PRO A 166 22.20 0.91 10.92
CA PRO A 166 22.09 2.35 10.66
C PRO A 166 21.44 3.02 11.86
N SER A 167 22.06 4.09 12.36
CA SER A 167 21.61 4.76 13.59
C SER A 167 20.22 5.40 13.46
N VAL A 168 19.66 5.42 12.24
CA VAL A 168 18.34 5.93 11.89
C VAL A 168 17.61 4.88 11.05
N ALA A 169 16.38 4.54 11.44
CA ALA A 169 15.55 3.60 10.69
C ALA A 169 15.21 4.16 9.29
N PRO A 170 15.24 3.34 8.23
CA PRO A 170 14.80 3.76 6.90
C PRO A 170 13.32 4.14 6.90
N VAL A 171 12.96 5.12 6.06
CA VAL A 171 11.57 5.52 5.86
C VAL A 171 11.05 4.89 4.57
N GLY A 172 10.06 4.01 4.70
CA GLY A 172 9.32 3.44 3.58
C GLY A 172 8.08 4.27 3.27
N ILE A 173 8.13 5.05 2.19
CA ILE A 173 6.99 5.83 1.69
C ILE A 173 6.16 4.92 0.78
N LEU A 174 4.91 4.67 1.18
CA LEU A 174 3.97 3.85 0.42
C LEU A 174 3.09 4.75 -0.44
N ILE A 175 3.03 4.47 -1.74
CA ILE A 175 2.24 5.21 -2.72
C ILE A 175 1.24 4.24 -3.33
N HIS A 176 -0.03 4.43 -3.01
CA HIS A 176 -1.09 3.52 -3.44
C HIS A 176 -1.39 3.63 -4.95
N GLY A 177 -2.00 2.59 -5.50
CA GLY A 177 -2.45 2.52 -6.89
C GLY A 177 -3.89 2.98 -7.11
N GLY A 178 -4.60 2.28 -8.00
CA GLY A 178 -6.01 2.56 -8.29
C GLY A 178 -6.26 3.41 -9.54
N PHE A 179 -5.37 3.34 -10.53
CA PHE A 179 -5.50 4.07 -11.81
C PHE A 179 -5.70 5.58 -11.64
N TRP A 180 -5.14 6.16 -10.57
CA TRP A 180 -5.29 7.57 -10.20
C TRP A 180 -6.77 8.03 -10.07
N ARG A 181 -7.69 7.10 -9.82
CA ARG A 181 -9.13 7.40 -9.68
C ARG A 181 -9.47 7.73 -8.22
N SER A 182 -10.40 8.66 -8.02
CA SER A 182 -10.86 9.11 -6.70
C SER A 182 -11.63 8.12 -5.85
N ASN A 183 -11.93 6.92 -6.35
CA ASN A 183 -12.50 5.84 -5.54
C ASN A 183 -11.43 5.05 -4.78
N TRP A 184 -10.14 5.23 -5.07
CA TRP A 184 -9.02 4.59 -4.37
C TRP A 184 -8.29 5.56 -3.46
N ALA A 185 -7.78 5.07 -2.33
CA ALA A 185 -7.09 5.84 -1.29
C ALA A 185 -5.93 5.04 -0.68
N ALA A 186 -5.21 5.67 0.24
CA ALA A 186 -4.05 5.08 0.93
C ALA A 186 -4.39 3.78 1.72
N ASP A 187 -5.67 3.48 1.96
CA ASP A 187 -6.13 2.24 2.58
C ASP A 187 -5.67 0.97 1.84
N LEU A 188 -5.41 1.08 0.53
CA LEU A 188 -4.87 -0.02 -0.28
C LEU A 188 -3.51 -0.53 0.25
N MET A 189 -2.74 0.34 0.91
CA MET A 189 -1.38 0.06 1.37
C MET A 189 -1.29 -0.20 2.89
N ASP A 190 -2.42 -0.26 3.61
CA ASP A 190 -2.42 -0.41 5.07
C ASP A 190 -1.65 -1.64 5.56
N ALA A 191 -1.83 -2.78 4.88
CA ALA A 191 -1.18 -4.02 5.26
C ALA A 191 0.37 -3.90 5.16
N LEU A 192 0.86 -3.24 4.10
CA LEU A 192 2.28 -2.96 3.92
C LEU A 192 2.79 -1.95 4.94
N ALA A 193 1.97 -0.97 5.31
CA ALA A 193 2.35 0.02 6.31
C ALA A 193 2.61 -0.61 7.68
N VAL A 194 1.75 -1.56 8.04
CA VAL A 194 1.91 -2.36 9.27
C VAL A 194 3.13 -3.27 9.19
N ASP A 195 3.31 -3.97 8.07
CA ASP A 195 4.45 -4.89 7.89
C ASP A 195 5.81 -4.16 7.90
N LEU A 196 5.93 -3.01 7.23
CA LEU A 196 7.15 -2.19 7.26
C LEU A 196 7.50 -1.74 8.69
N SER A 197 6.52 -1.23 9.44
CA SER A 197 6.73 -0.87 10.86
C SER A 197 7.17 -2.06 11.71
N ALA A 198 6.59 -3.25 11.48
CA ALA A 198 7.00 -4.48 12.15
C ALA A 198 8.42 -4.94 11.78
N ARG A 199 8.91 -4.61 10.57
CA ARG A 199 10.27 -4.84 10.11
C ARG A 199 11.29 -3.80 10.58
N GLY A 200 10.86 -2.85 11.41
CA GLY A 200 11.74 -1.82 11.98
C GLY A 200 11.90 -0.57 11.13
N TRP A 201 11.03 -0.37 10.13
CA TRP A 201 11.02 0.83 9.27
C TRP A 201 10.10 1.89 9.87
N VAL A 202 10.37 3.16 9.56
CA VAL A 202 9.31 4.18 9.62
C VAL A 202 8.43 3.98 8.40
N SER A 203 7.17 3.62 8.59
CA SER A 203 6.20 3.58 7.51
C SER A 203 5.53 4.93 7.34
N TRP A 204 5.49 5.43 6.11
CA TRP A 204 4.84 6.67 5.72
C TRP A 204 3.83 6.37 4.62
N ASN A 205 2.58 6.04 4.99
CA ASN A 205 1.53 5.70 4.04
C ASN A 205 0.89 6.97 3.46
N LEU A 206 1.26 7.33 2.24
CA LEU A 206 1.03 8.65 1.67
C LEU A 206 -0.31 8.71 0.91
N GLU A 207 -1.18 9.64 1.32
CA GLU A 207 -2.34 10.08 0.53
C GLU A 207 -1.96 11.28 -0.34
N TYR A 208 -2.63 11.46 -1.47
CA TYR A 208 -2.41 12.57 -2.39
C TYR A 208 -3.69 12.93 -3.15
N ARG A 209 -3.78 14.14 -3.69
CA ARG A 209 -4.92 14.52 -4.53
C ARG A 209 -4.95 13.75 -5.83
N ARG A 210 -6.12 13.26 -6.20
CA ARG A 210 -6.33 12.57 -7.48
C ARG A 210 -6.51 13.54 -8.64
N PRO A 211 -5.95 13.20 -9.82
CA PRO A 211 -5.96 14.09 -10.98
C PRO A 211 -7.35 14.27 -11.60
N ASP A 212 -8.25 13.30 -11.46
CA ASP A 212 -9.64 13.39 -11.95
C ASP A 212 -10.43 14.53 -11.30
N ARG A 213 -10.06 14.96 -10.08
CA ARG A 213 -10.67 16.09 -9.37
C ARG A 213 -9.77 17.32 -9.28
N ASN A 214 -8.45 17.14 -9.33
CA ASN A 214 -7.48 18.19 -8.99
C ASN A 214 -6.44 18.47 -10.09
N GLY A 215 -6.47 17.72 -11.18
CA GLY A 215 -5.47 17.76 -12.26
C GLY A 215 -4.14 17.09 -11.89
N TRP A 216 -3.41 16.65 -12.92
CA TRP A 216 -2.14 15.93 -12.76
C TRP A 216 -1.07 16.71 -11.98
N ALA A 217 -1.00 18.03 -12.18
CA ALA A 217 -0.05 18.88 -11.49
C ALA A 217 -0.21 18.82 -9.96
N ALA A 218 -1.46 18.81 -9.46
CA ALA A 218 -1.73 18.69 -8.03
C ALA A 218 -1.23 17.35 -7.47
N THR A 219 -1.47 16.24 -8.19
CA THR A 219 -0.95 14.92 -7.81
C THR A 219 0.58 14.96 -7.71
N THR A 220 1.28 15.42 -8.74
CA THR A 220 2.75 15.43 -8.73
C THR A 220 3.33 16.34 -7.65
N ALA A 221 2.68 17.48 -7.36
CA ALA A 221 3.08 18.39 -6.29
C ALA A 221 2.88 17.76 -4.90
N ASP A 222 1.77 17.05 -4.71
CA ASP A 222 1.48 16.36 -3.45
C ASP A 222 2.49 15.25 -3.15
N LEU A 223 2.87 14.47 -4.17
CA LEU A 223 3.90 13.46 -4.05
C LEU A 223 5.25 14.05 -3.62
N ALA A 224 5.68 15.15 -4.25
CA ALA A 224 6.91 15.85 -3.88
C ALA A 224 6.83 16.44 -2.45
N ALA A 225 5.71 17.06 -2.09
CA ALA A 225 5.49 17.60 -0.75
C ALA A 225 5.44 16.52 0.33
N GLY A 226 4.84 15.36 0.03
CA GLY A 226 4.80 14.20 0.92
C GLY A 226 6.19 13.64 1.22
N VAL A 227 7.05 13.51 0.19
CA VAL A 227 8.45 13.11 0.37
C VAL A 227 9.23 14.16 1.18
N ALA A 228 9.03 15.45 0.90
CA ALA A 228 9.67 16.52 1.66
C ALA A 228 9.24 16.52 3.14
N GLY A 229 7.95 16.28 3.43
CA GLY A 229 7.44 16.13 4.79
C GLY A 229 8.07 14.97 5.55
N ALA A 230 8.22 13.81 4.88
CA ALA A 230 8.91 12.66 5.46
C ALA A 230 10.38 12.97 5.81
N ARG A 231 11.11 13.62 4.88
CA ARG A 231 12.51 14.05 5.10
C ARG A 231 12.66 15.07 6.22
N GLN A 232 11.72 16.01 6.33
CA GLN A 232 11.73 17.01 7.40
C GLN A 232 11.56 16.34 8.77
N ARG A 233 10.70 15.34 8.85
CA ARG A 233 10.38 14.65 10.11
C ARG A 233 11.42 13.60 10.51
N HIS A 234 12.05 12.96 9.52
CA HIS A 234 13.10 11.95 9.71
C HIS A 234 14.39 12.38 9.01
N PRO A 235 15.05 13.45 9.46
CA PRO A 235 16.24 13.98 8.80
C PRO A 235 17.38 12.95 8.79
N GLY A 236 17.96 12.73 7.61
CA GLY A 236 19.06 11.79 7.41
C GLY A 236 18.66 10.32 7.30
N ALA A 237 17.36 9.99 7.42
CA ALA A 237 16.88 8.64 7.13
C ALA A 237 16.91 8.36 5.62
N PRO A 238 17.39 7.19 5.17
CA PRO A 238 17.26 6.81 3.78
C PRO A 238 15.78 6.64 3.42
N ILE A 239 15.37 7.24 2.30
CA ILE A 239 13.99 7.18 1.80
C ILE A 239 13.89 6.08 0.75
N VAL A 240 12.99 5.13 0.97
CA VAL A 240 12.62 4.12 -0.02
C VAL A 240 11.16 4.31 -0.41
N LEU A 241 10.90 4.38 -1.71
CA LEU A 241 9.55 4.48 -2.25
C LEU A 241 9.03 3.09 -2.57
N PHE A 242 7.80 2.79 -2.17
CA PHE A 242 7.07 1.59 -2.58
C PHE A 242 5.77 2.01 -3.26
N GLY A 243 5.71 1.86 -4.58
CA GLY A 243 4.55 2.26 -5.36
C GLY A 243 3.81 1.05 -5.91
N HIS A 244 2.51 0.93 -5.66
CA HIS A 244 1.66 -0.12 -6.24
C HIS A 244 0.97 0.33 -7.52
N SER A 245 1.08 -0.43 -8.61
CA SER A 245 0.33 -0.17 -9.85
C SER A 245 0.55 1.26 -10.39
N ALA A 246 -0.49 2.09 -10.45
CA ALA A 246 -0.37 3.52 -10.72
C ALA A 246 0.58 4.26 -9.75
N GLY A 247 0.67 3.84 -8.49
CA GLY A 247 1.64 4.33 -7.51
C GLY A 247 3.07 3.91 -7.84
N GLY A 248 3.27 2.75 -8.49
CA GLY A 248 4.59 2.31 -8.98
C GLY A 248 5.13 3.24 -10.07
N GLN A 249 4.23 3.71 -10.94
CA GLN A 249 4.55 4.78 -11.89
C GLN A 249 4.95 6.07 -11.19
N LEU A 250 4.17 6.52 -10.18
CA LEU A 250 4.47 7.74 -9.43
C LEU A 250 5.82 7.64 -8.69
N ALA A 251 6.13 6.48 -8.12
CA ALA A 251 7.41 6.21 -7.46
C ALA A 251 8.59 6.31 -8.44
N LEU A 252 8.50 5.68 -9.61
CA LEU A 252 9.59 5.76 -10.60
C LEU A 252 9.68 7.14 -11.27
N ARG A 253 8.56 7.86 -11.42
CA ARG A 253 8.56 9.26 -11.86
C ARG A 253 9.36 10.13 -10.89
N LEU A 254 9.09 10.03 -9.58
CA LEU A 254 9.87 10.76 -8.56
C LEU A 254 11.34 10.36 -8.58
N ALA A 255 11.63 9.06 -8.69
CA ALA A 255 13.00 8.54 -8.75
C ALA A 255 13.78 9.00 -10.00
N ALA A 256 13.10 9.48 -11.04
CA ALA A 256 13.72 10.09 -12.21
C ALA A 256 14.10 11.57 -11.99
N ASP A 257 13.53 12.23 -10.99
CA ASP A 257 13.77 13.64 -10.65
C ASP A 257 14.67 13.81 -9.41
N ASP A 258 14.61 12.85 -8.48
CA ASP A 258 15.17 12.97 -7.14
C ASP A 258 16.27 11.92 -6.91
N PRO A 259 17.56 12.30 -6.96
CA PRO A 259 18.70 11.39 -6.75
C PRO A 259 18.92 11.01 -5.28
N ASP A 260 18.21 11.66 -4.33
CA ASP A 260 18.32 11.40 -2.90
C ASP A 260 17.32 10.31 -2.44
N ILE A 261 16.60 9.67 -3.38
CA ILE A 261 15.81 8.47 -3.12
C ILE A 261 16.77 7.26 -3.09
N ALA A 262 16.84 6.56 -1.95
CA ALA A 262 17.76 5.44 -1.79
C ALA A 262 17.38 4.25 -2.71
N LEU A 263 16.08 3.99 -2.84
CA LEU A 263 15.55 2.95 -3.73
C LEU A 263 14.08 3.24 -4.07
N ALA A 264 13.69 3.03 -5.32
CA ALA A 264 12.29 3.03 -5.74
C ALA A 264 11.83 1.63 -6.13
N VAL A 265 10.85 1.10 -5.41
CA VAL A 265 10.27 -0.24 -5.62
C VAL A 265 8.93 -0.08 -6.32
N SER A 266 8.87 -0.54 -7.57
CA SER A 266 7.64 -0.58 -8.36
C SER A 266 6.97 -1.95 -8.21
N LEU A 267 5.83 -1.99 -7.52
CA LEU A 267 5.01 -3.17 -7.28
C LEU A 267 3.92 -3.23 -8.37
N ALA A 268 4.16 -4.00 -9.44
CA ALA A 268 3.29 -4.16 -10.61
C ALA A 268 2.95 -2.83 -11.32
N GLY A 269 3.94 -1.95 -11.50
CA GLY A 269 3.73 -0.56 -11.92
C GLY A 269 3.29 -0.36 -13.38
N VAL A 270 2.65 0.79 -13.65
CA VAL A 270 2.30 1.23 -15.03
C VAL A 270 3.46 2.04 -15.64
N LEU A 271 4.49 1.34 -16.14
CA LEU A 271 5.81 1.96 -16.42
C LEU A 271 6.04 2.46 -17.85
N ASP A 272 5.02 2.37 -18.71
CA ASP A 272 5.03 2.87 -20.09
C ASP A 272 3.64 3.47 -20.37
N LEU A 273 3.53 4.78 -20.13
CA LEU A 273 2.26 5.50 -20.24
C LEU A 273 1.80 5.65 -21.68
N HIS A 274 2.74 5.77 -22.63
CA HIS A 274 2.41 5.78 -24.06
C HIS A 274 1.79 4.45 -24.49
N GLU A 275 2.42 3.32 -24.18
CA GLU A 275 1.88 2.02 -24.53
C GLU A 275 0.59 1.72 -23.76
N GLY A 276 0.55 2.03 -22.46
CA GLY A 276 -0.66 1.86 -21.66
C GLY A 276 -1.84 2.63 -22.25
N GLN A 277 -1.63 3.86 -22.71
CA GLN A 277 -2.65 4.65 -23.40
C GLN A 277 -3.05 3.97 -24.72
N ARG A 278 -2.08 3.55 -25.54
CA ARG A 278 -2.33 2.88 -26.84
C ARG A 278 -3.16 1.61 -26.68
N ARG A 279 -2.97 0.87 -25.58
CA ARG A 279 -3.72 -0.35 -25.24
C ARG A 279 -5.03 -0.09 -24.51
N PHE A 280 -5.37 1.16 -24.24
CA PHE A 280 -6.56 1.56 -23.48
C PHE A 280 -6.59 0.96 -22.07
N LEU A 281 -5.40 0.84 -21.44
CA LEU A 281 -5.23 0.24 -20.13
C LEU A 281 -6.07 0.97 -19.07
N GLY A 282 -6.76 0.20 -18.22
CA GLY A 282 -7.63 0.76 -17.20
C GLY A 282 -8.76 1.62 -17.78
N GLU A 283 -9.30 1.23 -18.94
CA GLU A 283 -10.40 1.92 -19.63
C GLU A 283 -10.09 3.40 -19.93
N GLY A 284 -8.84 3.68 -20.34
CA GLY A 284 -8.39 5.05 -20.64
C GLY A 284 -7.95 5.87 -19.43
N ALA A 285 -7.67 5.21 -18.30
CA ALA A 285 -7.23 5.87 -17.06
C ALA A 285 -6.06 6.84 -17.24
N ILE A 286 -5.10 6.50 -18.10
CA ILE A 286 -3.91 7.34 -18.35
C ILE A 286 -4.30 8.67 -19.00
N THR A 287 -5.13 8.62 -20.05
CA THR A 287 -5.64 9.83 -20.72
C THR A 287 -6.44 10.70 -19.76
N THR A 288 -7.32 10.10 -18.96
CA THR A 288 -8.10 10.82 -17.94
C THR A 288 -7.20 11.47 -16.89
N ALA A 289 -6.18 10.76 -16.40
CA ALA A 289 -5.28 11.26 -15.38
C ALA A 289 -4.38 12.40 -15.87
N LEU A 290 -3.81 12.28 -17.07
CA LEU A 290 -2.89 13.29 -17.62
C LEU A 290 -3.62 14.48 -18.26
N GLY A 291 -4.94 14.37 -18.47
CA GLY A 291 -5.76 15.43 -19.07
C GLY A 291 -5.74 15.46 -20.60
N GLY A 292 -5.29 14.38 -21.25
CA GLY A 292 -5.20 14.28 -22.71
C GLY A 292 -4.38 13.08 -23.17
N GLY A 293 -4.37 12.81 -24.49
CA GLY A 293 -3.48 11.83 -25.09
C GLY A 293 -2.06 12.39 -25.30
N PRO A 294 -1.09 11.55 -25.72
CA PRO A 294 0.29 11.99 -25.96
C PRO A 294 0.44 13.14 -26.96
N ALA A 295 -0.49 13.24 -27.93
CA ALA A 295 -0.50 14.32 -28.92
C ALA A 295 -1.09 15.63 -28.35
N ASP A 296 -1.97 15.55 -27.35
CA ASP A 296 -2.64 16.70 -26.76
C ASP A 296 -1.78 17.36 -25.67
N VAL A 297 -1.11 16.53 -24.86
CA VAL A 297 -0.30 16.97 -23.71
C VAL A 297 1.10 16.32 -23.71
N PRO A 298 1.90 16.51 -24.78
CA PRO A 298 3.18 15.82 -24.96
C PRO A 298 4.17 16.07 -23.81
N ASP A 299 4.24 17.30 -23.31
CA ASP A 299 5.14 17.66 -22.21
C ASP A 299 4.75 16.95 -20.90
N VAL A 300 3.44 16.74 -20.67
CA VAL A 300 2.94 16.02 -19.49
C VAL A 300 3.32 14.54 -19.56
N TYR A 301 3.18 13.91 -20.74
CA TYR A 301 3.65 12.53 -20.93
C TYR A 301 5.17 12.43 -20.76
N ALA A 302 5.93 13.30 -21.43
CA ALA A 302 7.39 13.31 -21.35
C ALA A 302 7.90 13.47 -19.91
N ALA A 303 7.20 14.25 -19.07
CA ALA A 303 7.54 14.47 -17.67
C ALA A 303 7.00 13.39 -16.71
N SER A 304 6.14 12.49 -17.17
CA SER A 304 5.41 11.56 -16.28
C SER A 304 5.65 10.10 -16.59
N ASP A 305 5.95 9.76 -17.84
CA ASP A 305 6.17 8.38 -18.25
C ASP A 305 7.56 7.89 -17.84
N PRO A 306 7.68 6.88 -16.94
CA PRO A 306 8.99 6.36 -16.57
C PRO A 306 9.81 5.88 -17.77
N MET A 307 9.16 5.31 -18.81
CA MET A 307 9.85 4.79 -20.00
C MET A 307 10.61 5.88 -20.76
N THR A 308 10.05 7.09 -20.85
CA THR A 308 10.68 8.22 -21.55
C THR A 308 11.71 8.96 -20.68
N ARG A 309 11.86 8.54 -19.42
CA ARG A 309 12.69 9.18 -18.40
C ARG A 309 13.95 8.38 -18.06
N LEU A 310 14.25 7.33 -18.83
CA LEU A 310 15.46 6.54 -18.65
C LEU A 310 16.72 7.31 -19.11
N PRO A 311 17.88 7.13 -18.42
CA PRO A 311 18.04 6.37 -17.18
C PRO A 311 17.43 7.09 -15.97
N LEU A 312 16.93 6.33 -14.98
CA LEU A 312 16.46 6.89 -13.71
C LEU A 312 17.63 7.51 -12.92
N ALA A 313 17.37 8.57 -12.18
CA ALA A 313 18.36 9.22 -11.33
C ALA A 313 18.69 8.39 -10.08
N SER A 314 17.70 7.64 -9.57
CA SER A 314 17.81 6.79 -8.39
C SER A 314 17.71 5.30 -8.71
N PRO A 315 18.29 4.41 -7.86
CA PRO A 315 18.15 2.97 -8.01
C PRO A 315 16.69 2.53 -7.96
N ALA A 316 16.36 1.47 -8.71
CA ALA A 316 15.02 0.90 -8.74
C ALA A 316 15.02 -0.63 -8.62
N LEU A 317 13.88 -1.16 -8.18
CA LEU A 317 13.54 -2.58 -8.19
C LEU A 317 12.12 -2.72 -8.77
N LEU A 318 11.96 -3.57 -9.78
CA LEU A 318 10.65 -3.93 -10.28
C LEU A 318 10.21 -5.25 -9.64
N VAL A 319 8.95 -5.31 -9.24
CA VAL A 319 8.31 -6.49 -8.69
C VAL A 319 7.05 -6.77 -9.49
N GLN A 320 6.91 -7.99 -10.01
CA GLN A 320 5.79 -8.36 -10.87
C GLN A 320 5.28 -9.76 -10.52
N GLY A 321 3.99 -9.87 -10.24
CA GLY A 321 3.32 -11.17 -10.14
C GLY A 321 3.13 -11.78 -11.53
N SER A 322 3.51 -13.05 -11.70
CA SER A 322 3.39 -13.75 -12.99
C SER A 322 1.94 -14.12 -13.37
N GLY A 323 0.99 -13.97 -12.44
CA GLY A 323 -0.45 -14.15 -12.63
C GLY A 323 -1.23 -12.84 -12.77
N ASP A 324 -0.55 -11.70 -12.85
CA ASP A 324 -1.15 -10.39 -13.14
C ASP A 324 -1.62 -10.29 -14.61
N SER A 325 -2.25 -9.18 -14.96
CA SER A 325 -2.58 -8.79 -16.33
C SER A 325 -1.36 -8.88 -17.25
N LEU A 326 -1.55 -9.50 -18.42
CA LEU A 326 -0.51 -9.61 -19.45
C LEU A 326 0.02 -8.24 -19.91
N ASP A 327 -0.82 -7.19 -19.86
CA ASP A 327 -0.37 -5.83 -20.18
C ASP A 327 0.66 -5.30 -19.19
N LEU A 328 0.42 -5.50 -17.89
CA LEU A 328 1.36 -5.05 -16.84
C LEU A 328 2.63 -5.89 -16.84
N ILE A 329 2.51 -7.21 -17.02
CA ILE A 329 3.66 -8.10 -17.15
C ILE A 329 4.54 -7.68 -18.33
N ASP A 330 3.95 -7.45 -19.51
CA ASP A 330 4.70 -7.03 -20.69
C ASP A 330 5.32 -5.63 -20.53
N ILE A 331 4.60 -4.67 -19.96
CA ILE A 331 5.13 -3.33 -19.66
C ILE A 331 6.35 -3.41 -18.74
N ASN A 332 6.26 -4.16 -17.63
CA ASN A 332 7.36 -4.27 -16.66
C ASN A 332 8.58 -5.02 -17.23
N ARG A 333 8.36 -6.08 -18.03
CA ARG A 333 9.46 -6.78 -18.73
C ARG A 333 10.16 -5.89 -19.75
N ARG A 334 9.42 -5.12 -20.55
CA ARG A 334 10.00 -4.18 -21.53
C ARG A 334 10.77 -3.06 -20.83
N PHE A 335 10.24 -2.52 -19.73
CA PHE A 335 10.96 -1.53 -18.92
C PHE A 335 12.26 -2.10 -18.34
N ALA A 336 12.23 -3.31 -17.76
CA ALA A 336 13.44 -3.97 -17.24
C ALA A 336 14.50 -4.15 -18.33
N ALA A 337 14.09 -4.60 -19.52
CA ALA A 337 14.99 -4.79 -20.65
C ALA A 337 15.60 -3.46 -21.16
N ALA A 338 14.80 -2.38 -21.20
CA ALA A 338 15.26 -1.07 -21.67
C ALA A 338 16.16 -0.35 -20.66
N SER A 339 15.91 -0.53 -19.36
CA SER A 339 16.59 0.18 -18.28
C SER A 339 17.76 -0.58 -17.67
N GLY A 340 17.78 -1.92 -17.79
CA GLY A 340 18.68 -2.79 -17.04
C GLY A 340 18.33 -2.94 -15.55
N VAL A 341 17.20 -2.38 -15.10
CA VAL A 341 16.72 -2.51 -13.72
C VAL A 341 16.35 -3.96 -13.42
N THR A 342 16.63 -4.41 -12.20
CA THR A 342 16.27 -5.77 -11.76
C THR A 342 14.75 -5.95 -11.73
N LEU A 343 14.26 -7.01 -12.38
CA LEU A 343 12.88 -7.48 -12.29
C LEU A 343 12.81 -8.73 -11.42
N LEU A 344 12.19 -8.60 -10.25
CA LEU A 344 11.77 -9.70 -9.40
C LEU A 344 10.39 -10.15 -9.86
N GLU A 345 10.36 -11.19 -10.68
CA GLU A 345 9.11 -11.82 -11.13
C GLU A 345 8.92 -13.16 -10.40
N GLN A 346 7.77 -13.33 -9.73
CA GLN A 346 7.42 -14.53 -8.97
C GLN A 346 5.92 -14.87 -9.13
N PRO A 347 5.49 -16.10 -8.77
CA PRO A 347 4.08 -16.43 -8.70
C PRO A 347 3.29 -15.48 -7.81
N GLY A 348 2.16 -15.00 -8.31
CA GLY A 348 1.24 -14.11 -7.62
C GLY A 348 0.45 -13.25 -8.60
N ASP A 349 -0.67 -12.69 -8.15
CA ASP A 349 -1.50 -11.75 -8.91
C ASP A 349 -1.12 -10.28 -8.67
N HIS A 350 -1.99 -9.37 -9.14
CA HIS A 350 -1.80 -7.92 -9.02
C HIS A 350 -1.77 -7.40 -7.58
N PHE A 351 -2.39 -8.12 -6.64
CA PHE A 351 -2.52 -7.74 -5.23
C PHE A 351 -1.58 -8.53 -4.32
N ASP A 352 -1.09 -9.70 -4.75
CA ASP A 352 -0.09 -10.46 -4.00
C ASP A 352 1.19 -9.65 -3.76
N VAL A 353 1.57 -8.75 -4.68
CA VAL A 353 2.73 -7.84 -4.51
C VAL A 353 2.55 -6.82 -3.37
N ILE A 354 1.31 -6.65 -2.86
CA ILE A 354 0.97 -5.82 -1.70
C ILE A 354 0.30 -6.65 -0.59
N ALA A 355 0.55 -7.95 -0.53
CA ALA A 355 0.07 -8.81 0.54
C ALA A 355 1.25 -9.25 1.42
N PRO A 356 1.34 -8.81 2.70
CA PRO A 356 2.47 -9.15 3.57
C PRO A 356 2.74 -10.64 3.75
N ALA A 357 1.69 -11.46 3.66
CA ALA A 357 1.77 -12.91 3.77
C ALA A 357 2.20 -13.61 2.46
N SER A 358 2.29 -12.89 1.34
CA SER A 358 2.64 -13.51 0.06
C SER A 358 4.15 -13.79 -0.04
N PRO A 359 4.55 -14.88 -0.71
CA PRO A 359 5.96 -15.15 -0.99
C PRO A 359 6.65 -14.04 -1.78
N ILE A 360 5.95 -13.43 -2.74
CA ILE A 360 6.50 -12.36 -3.59
C ILE A 360 6.82 -11.09 -2.78
N TRP A 361 6.01 -10.74 -1.78
CA TRP A 361 6.32 -9.63 -0.87
C TRP A 361 7.52 -9.95 0.03
N ALA A 362 7.58 -11.18 0.56
CA ALA A 362 8.73 -11.61 1.37
C ALA A 362 10.05 -11.50 0.58
N ALA A 363 10.07 -12.00 -0.66
CA ALA A 363 11.23 -11.89 -1.54
C ALA A 363 11.54 -10.43 -1.91
N THR A 364 10.52 -9.59 -2.06
CA THR A 364 10.69 -8.14 -2.27
C THR A 364 11.43 -7.50 -1.11
N MET A 365 11.01 -7.75 0.13
CA MET A 365 11.68 -7.17 1.29
C MET A 365 13.10 -7.70 1.52
N GLU A 366 13.37 -8.96 1.20
CA GLU A 366 14.75 -9.49 1.18
C GLU A 366 15.62 -8.72 0.18
N ALA A 367 15.11 -8.48 -1.03
CA ALA A 367 15.80 -7.73 -2.06
C ALA A 367 15.99 -6.25 -1.69
N VAL A 368 15.03 -5.64 -0.99
CA VAL A 368 15.14 -4.25 -0.50
C VAL A 368 16.22 -4.15 0.56
N VAL A 369 16.16 -4.99 1.60
CA VAL A 369 17.13 -4.97 2.71
C VAL A 369 18.55 -5.26 2.23
N SER A 370 18.73 -6.05 1.16
CA SER A 370 20.06 -6.28 0.59
C SER A 370 20.64 -5.07 -0.17
N ARG A 371 19.84 -4.02 -0.41
CA ARG A 371 20.19 -2.83 -1.21
C ARG A 371 20.25 -1.53 -0.40
N THR A 372 19.82 -1.57 0.86
CA THR A 372 19.69 -0.41 1.76
C THR A 372 20.45 -0.64 3.04
#